data_AF-A0A2V2F1M4-F1
#
_entry.id   AF-A0A2V2F1M4-F1
#
_cell.length_a   1.000
_cell.length_b   1.000
_cell.length_c   1.000
_cell.angle_alpha   90.00
_cell.angle_beta   90.00
_cell.angle_gamma   90.00
#
_symmetry.space_group_name_H-M   'P 1'
#
loop_
_entity.id
_entity.type
_entity.pdbx_description
1 polymer ?
#
loop_
_entity_poly.entity_id
_entity_poly.type
_entity_poly.pdbx_seq_one_letter_code
_entity_poly.pdbx_strand_id
1 'polypeptide(L)'
;MNSQERDIECGYNFNRLLELGCFDREFTAFGYCFLENGDRCYRIGENKLNIWREYRRDLLRGACPTEIKQIIKRVTVPSGQEEIIKQRVKIELAMELRNIYDKEYFKLATEMNNVQNTNAAYPLLKKMQEDIDGHFCDSELQLFCGFCEQALLGKILEHEQYLNFKQWVKRTRKQMMEDMLATDNLKRTFSGFAYFRNKDELRYYFDAEQESVFEKAQAYQKQGFIVTPIYTKVYWFKNISEISTIRKKFAEELKTVLSEVMIERMQELYALYNPALREKAKARGAR
;
A
#
# COMPACT_ATOMS: atom_id res chain seq x y z
N MET A 1 7.60 -31.72 -42.97
CA MET A 1 7.55 -30.34 -42.46
C MET A 1 7.46 -30.41 -40.95
N ASN A 2 8.59 -30.18 -40.28
CA ASN A 2 8.83 -30.50 -38.88
C ASN A 2 7.98 -29.57 -37.99
N SER A 3 7.35 -30.08 -36.92
CA SER A 3 6.44 -29.27 -36.08
C SER A 3 7.14 -28.04 -35.49
N GLN A 4 8.43 -28.16 -35.20
CA GLN A 4 9.28 -27.09 -34.65
C GLN A 4 9.52 -25.94 -35.64
N GLU A 5 9.56 -26.20 -36.95
CA GLU A 5 9.77 -25.16 -37.97
C GLU A 5 8.50 -24.30 -38.15
N ARG A 6 7.31 -24.91 -38.04
CA ARG A 6 6.03 -24.20 -38.08
C ARG A 6 5.81 -23.29 -36.87
N ASP A 7 6.21 -23.72 -35.68
CA ASP A 7 6.05 -22.90 -34.47
C ASP A 7 6.97 -21.67 -34.48
N ILE A 8 8.19 -21.80 -35.00
CA ILE A 8 9.13 -20.68 -35.18
C ILE A 8 8.61 -19.69 -36.21
N GLU A 9 8.08 -20.18 -37.34
CA GLU A 9 7.53 -19.35 -38.42
C GLU A 9 6.24 -18.62 -37.99
N CYS A 10 5.37 -19.29 -37.21
CA CYS A 10 4.20 -18.66 -36.58
C CYS A 10 4.61 -17.57 -35.58
N GLY A 11 5.62 -17.81 -34.74
CA GLY A 11 6.14 -16.80 -33.80
C GLY A 11 6.72 -15.57 -34.51
N TYR A 12 7.44 -15.78 -35.61
CA TYR A 12 8.01 -14.68 -36.41
C TYR A 12 6.92 -13.85 -37.11
N ASN A 13 5.91 -14.51 -37.68
CA ASN A 13 4.76 -13.84 -38.30
C ASN A 13 3.90 -13.09 -37.27
N PHE A 14 3.72 -13.66 -36.07
CA PHE A 14 3.03 -12.99 -34.97
C PHE A 14 3.75 -11.73 -34.50
N ASN A 15 5.06 -11.79 -34.29
CA ASN A 15 5.87 -10.62 -33.94
C ASN A 15 5.82 -9.54 -35.03
N ARG A 16 5.87 -9.94 -36.31
CA ARG A 16 5.76 -9.01 -37.43
C ARG A 16 4.38 -8.35 -37.51
N LEU A 17 3.30 -9.09 -37.25
CA LEU A 17 1.94 -8.53 -37.18
C LEU A 17 1.76 -7.62 -35.95
N LEU A 18 2.42 -7.92 -34.83
CA LEU A 18 2.49 -7.04 -33.65
C LEU A 18 3.26 -5.74 -33.92
N GLU A 19 4.35 -5.80 -34.69
CA GLU A 19 5.14 -4.63 -35.13
C GLU A 19 4.37 -3.77 -36.15
N LEU A 20 3.55 -4.41 -36.99
CA LEU A 20 2.64 -3.73 -37.93
C LEU A 20 1.40 -3.13 -37.25
N GLY A 21 1.24 -3.30 -35.94
CA GLY A 21 0.13 -2.75 -35.17
C GLY A 21 -1.22 -3.43 -35.46
N CYS A 22 -1.23 -4.66 -35.97
CA CYS A 22 -2.46 -5.35 -36.36
C CYS A 22 -3.34 -5.80 -35.16
N PHE A 23 -2.86 -5.60 -33.92
CA PHE A 23 -3.57 -5.95 -32.70
C PHE A 23 -3.69 -4.75 -31.77
N ASP A 24 -4.86 -4.61 -31.16
CA ASP A 24 -5.08 -3.63 -30.11
C ASP A 24 -4.21 -3.94 -28.91
N ARG A 25 -3.53 -2.91 -28.38
CA ARG A 25 -2.78 -2.99 -27.12
C ARG A 25 -3.55 -2.29 -26.02
N GLU A 26 -3.45 -2.83 -24.80
CA GLU A 26 -4.01 -2.21 -23.61
C GLU A 26 -3.02 -1.22 -23.00
N PHE A 27 -3.47 0.01 -22.81
CA PHE A 27 -2.75 1.04 -22.09
C PHE A 27 -3.50 1.35 -20.81
N THR A 28 -2.81 1.20 -19.68
CA THR A 28 -3.39 1.44 -18.36
C THR A 28 -2.64 2.56 -17.66
N ALA A 29 -3.39 3.52 -17.10
CA ALA A 29 -2.84 4.56 -16.25
C ALA A 29 -3.55 4.56 -14.90
N PHE A 30 -2.78 4.80 -13.85
CA PHE A 30 -3.23 4.96 -12.47
C PHE A 30 -2.82 6.33 -11.98
N GLY A 31 -3.63 6.96 -11.14
CA GLY A 31 -3.25 8.25 -10.59
C GLY A 31 -4.28 8.87 -9.68
N TYR A 32 -3.86 9.94 -9.04
CA TYR A 32 -4.66 10.75 -8.13
C TYR A 32 -4.21 12.21 -8.24
N CYS A 33 -5.00 13.11 -7.66
CA CYS A 33 -4.65 14.52 -7.55
C CYS A 33 -4.70 14.99 -6.10
N PHE A 34 -3.97 16.07 -5.82
CA PHE A 34 -3.89 16.69 -4.50
C PHE A 34 -3.63 18.19 -4.67
N LEU A 35 -3.81 18.96 -3.60
CA LEU A 35 -3.34 20.34 -3.57
C LEU A 35 -1.95 20.44 -2.97
N GLU A 36 -1.10 21.24 -3.59
CA GLU A 36 0.21 21.64 -3.07
C GLU A 36 0.38 23.13 -3.35
N ASN A 37 0.62 23.93 -2.31
CA ASN A 37 0.76 25.38 -2.41
C ASN A 37 -0.41 26.10 -3.11
N GLY A 38 -1.63 25.55 -3.03
CA GLY A 38 -2.83 26.08 -3.67
C GLY A 38 -3.03 25.62 -5.12
N ASP A 39 -2.03 25.00 -5.73
CA ASP A 39 -2.10 24.43 -7.06
C ASP A 39 -2.51 22.96 -7.03
N ARG A 40 -3.22 22.54 -8.07
CA ARG A 40 -3.64 21.15 -8.23
C ARG A 40 -2.53 20.36 -8.92
N CYS A 41 -1.95 19.44 -8.17
CA CYS A 41 -0.92 18.53 -8.64
C CYS A 41 -1.53 17.17 -8.99
N TYR A 42 -0.91 16.48 -9.95
CA TYR A 42 -1.33 15.17 -10.43
C TYR A 42 -0.14 14.22 -10.39
N ARG A 43 -0.35 13.01 -9.86
CA ARG A 43 0.60 11.92 -9.98
C ARG A 43 -0.04 10.78 -10.75
N ILE A 44 0.51 10.52 -11.91
CA ILE A 44 -0.04 9.58 -12.88
C ILE A 44 1.08 8.73 -13.44
N GLY A 45 0.85 7.42 -13.52
CA GLY A 45 1.83 6.47 -14.00
C GLY A 45 1.20 5.14 -14.39
N GLU A 46 1.99 4.31 -15.05
CA GLU A 46 1.57 2.98 -15.51
C GLU A 46 1.81 1.91 -14.43
N ASN A 47 2.78 2.14 -13.54
CA ASN A 47 3.09 1.22 -12.46
C ASN A 47 2.23 1.53 -11.22
N LYS A 48 1.19 0.74 -11.03
CA LYS A 48 0.23 0.85 -9.93
C LYS A 48 0.89 0.85 -8.54
N LEU A 49 1.87 -0.02 -8.32
CA LEU A 49 2.58 -0.12 -7.05
C LEU A 49 3.37 1.15 -6.72
N ASN A 50 4.02 1.77 -7.71
CA ASN A 50 4.71 3.04 -7.52
C ASN A 50 3.72 4.17 -7.20
N ILE A 51 2.56 4.21 -7.86
CA ILE A 51 1.50 5.18 -7.55
C ILE A 51 1.01 5.02 -6.11
N TRP A 52 0.81 3.80 -5.63
CA TRP A 52 0.50 3.54 -4.21
C TRP A 52 1.58 4.02 -3.24
N ARG A 53 2.86 3.82 -3.57
CA ARG A 53 3.98 4.30 -2.74
C ARG A 53 4.05 5.81 -2.67
N GLU A 54 3.81 6.49 -3.80
CA GLU A 54 3.73 7.94 -3.84
C GLU A 54 2.52 8.45 -3.07
N TYR A 55 1.35 7.81 -3.25
CA TYR A 55 0.11 8.14 -2.56
C TYR A 55 0.29 8.13 -1.04
N ARG A 56 0.91 7.05 -0.54
CA ARG A 56 1.26 6.93 0.88
C ARG A 56 2.23 8.02 1.34
N ARG A 57 3.21 8.36 0.51
CA ARG A 57 4.20 9.41 0.83
C ARG A 57 3.54 10.78 0.96
N ASP A 58 2.63 11.13 0.06
CA ASP A 58 1.95 12.42 0.09
C ASP A 58 0.98 12.52 1.27
N LEU A 59 0.25 11.44 1.57
CA LEU A 59 -0.55 11.35 2.80
C LEU A 59 0.28 11.63 4.06
N LEU A 60 1.45 10.99 4.19
CA LEU A 60 2.33 11.14 5.37
C LEU A 60 2.99 12.52 5.47
N ARG A 61 3.02 13.28 4.37
CA ARG A 61 3.44 14.70 4.35
C ARG A 61 2.31 15.65 4.72
N GLY A 62 1.11 15.14 4.95
CA GLY A 62 -0.07 15.93 5.29
C GLY A 62 -0.86 16.44 4.07
N ALA A 63 -0.53 15.99 2.86
CA ALA A 63 -1.36 16.29 1.70
C ALA A 63 -2.70 15.55 1.79
N CYS A 64 -3.72 16.05 1.08
CA CYS A 64 -5.03 15.44 0.97
C CYS A 64 -5.25 14.90 -0.45
N PRO A 65 -4.61 13.78 -0.83
CA PRO A 65 -4.82 13.19 -2.13
C PRO A 65 -6.21 12.58 -2.26
N THR A 66 -6.77 12.69 -3.46
CA THR A 66 -8.00 12.00 -3.86
C THR A 66 -7.79 10.51 -3.93
N GLU A 67 -8.86 9.72 -4.05
CA GLU A 67 -8.72 8.31 -4.36
C GLU A 67 -7.91 8.08 -5.65
N ILE A 68 -7.10 7.03 -5.65
CA ILE A 68 -6.43 6.55 -6.86
C ILE A 68 -7.51 6.06 -7.82
N LYS A 69 -7.50 6.61 -9.04
CA LYS A 69 -8.35 6.18 -10.16
C LYS A 69 -7.49 5.48 -11.21
N GLN A 70 -8.16 4.69 -12.03
CA GLN A 70 -7.56 3.91 -13.11
C GLN A 70 -8.38 4.12 -14.38
N ILE A 71 -7.69 4.19 -15.52
CA ILE A 71 -8.31 4.01 -16.83
C ILE A 71 -7.55 2.95 -17.63
N ILE A 72 -8.28 2.23 -18.48
CA ILE A 72 -7.75 1.25 -19.43
C ILE A 72 -8.26 1.64 -20.81
N LYS A 73 -7.36 1.73 -21.79
CA LYS A 73 -7.69 2.03 -23.19
C LYS A 73 -7.13 0.93 -24.09
N ARG A 74 -7.99 0.40 -24.96
CA ARG A 74 -7.60 -0.54 -26.02
C ARG A 74 -7.52 0.23 -27.31
N VAL A 75 -6.34 0.31 -27.91
CA VAL A 75 -6.14 0.99 -29.18
C VAL A 75 -5.12 0.27 -30.04
N THR A 76 -5.33 0.32 -31.34
CA THR A 76 -4.35 -0.04 -32.34
C THR A 76 -3.15 0.90 -32.25
N VAL A 77 -1.93 0.35 -32.25
CA VAL A 77 -0.69 1.12 -32.06
C VAL A 77 0.12 1.10 -33.35
N PRO A 78 0.14 2.20 -34.12
CA PRO A 78 1.07 2.34 -35.22
C PRO A 78 2.52 2.33 -34.70
N SER A 79 3.43 1.82 -35.53
CA SER A 79 4.86 1.78 -35.19
C SER A 79 5.39 3.14 -34.74
N GLY A 80 6.09 3.17 -33.60
CA GLY A 80 6.65 4.37 -33.00
C GLY A 80 5.68 5.28 -32.23
N GLN A 81 4.37 5.00 -32.20
CA GLN A 81 3.38 5.85 -31.52
C GLN A 81 3.04 5.42 -30.09
N GLU A 82 3.66 4.35 -29.58
CA GLU A 82 3.33 3.78 -28.27
C GLU A 82 3.46 4.81 -27.13
N GLU A 83 4.55 5.58 -27.09
CA GLU A 83 4.77 6.60 -26.06
C GLU A 83 3.80 7.77 -26.15
N ILE A 84 3.39 8.14 -27.38
CA ILE A 84 2.37 9.18 -27.60
C ILE A 84 1.03 8.72 -27.03
N ILE A 85 0.66 7.46 -27.27
CA ILE A 85 -0.58 6.87 -26.76
C ILE A 85 -0.52 6.79 -25.23
N LYS A 86 0.58 6.30 -24.63
CA LYS A 86 0.77 6.29 -23.17
C LYS A 86 0.57 7.68 -22.59
N GLN A 87 1.22 8.69 -23.17
CA GLN A 87 1.11 10.07 -22.69
C GLN A 87 -0.32 10.60 -22.81
N ARG A 88 -1.01 10.30 -23.92
CA ARG A 88 -2.42 10.69 -24.10
C ARG A 88 -3.31 10.07 -23.04
N VAL A 89 -3.15 8.77 -22.73
CA VAL A 89 -3.89 8.09 -21.66
C VAL A 89 -3.63 8.75 -20.31
N LYS A 90 -2.38 9.11 -19.99
CA LYS A 90 -2.08 9.84 -18.74
C LYS A 90 -2.79 11.20 -18.67
N ILE A 91 -2.81 11.95 -19.78
CA ILE A 91 -3.51 13.25 -19.87
C ILE A 91 -5.02 13.06 -19.72
N GLU A 92 -5.61 12.04 -20.36
CA GLU A 92 -7.03 11.71 -20.21
C GLU A 92 -7.39 11.46 -18.75
N LEU A 93 -6.60 10.66 -18.02
CA LEU A 93 -6.82 10.45 -16.58
C LEU A 93 -6.70 11.75 -15.77
N ALA A 94 -5.75 12.63 -16.10
CA ALA A 94 -5.62 13.93 -15.45
C ALA A 94 -6.87 14.80 -15.66
N MET A 95 -7.42 14.80 -16.88
CA MET A 95 -8.64 15.51 -17.22
C MET A 95 -9.85 14.93 -16.49
N GLU A 96 -9.98 13.61 -16.40
CA GLU A 96 -11.04 12.95 -15.63
C GLU A 96 -10.96 13.33 -14.14
N LEU A 97 -9.78 13.24 -13.53
CA LEU A 97 -9.54 13.67 -12.16
C LEU A 97 -9.87 15.17 -11.97
N ARG A 98 -9.58 16.01 -12.97
CA ARG A 98 -9.89 17.43 -12.92
C ARG A 98 -11.40 17.68 -12.85
N ASN A 99 -12.17 16.90 -13.60
CA ASN A 99 -13.61 17.05 -13.73
C ASN A 99 -14.35 16.45 -12.52
N ILE A 100 -13.85 15.36 -11.95
CA ILE A 100 -14.46 14.69 -10.78
C ILE A 100 -14.23 15.49 -9.51
N TYR A 101 -13.03 16.05 -9.32
CA TYR A 101 -12.66 16.75 -8.10
C TYR A 101 -12.48 18.24 -8.37
N ASP A 102 -13.44 19.05 -7.98
CA ASP A 102 -13.43 20.50 -8.18
C ASP A 102 -12.68 21.23 -7.05
N LYS A 103 -12.79 22.56 -7.00
CA LYS A 103 -12.16 23.36 -5.94
C LYS A 103 -12.87 23.19 -4.59
N GLU A 104 -14.18 22.93 -4.58
CA GLU A 104 -14.94 22.76 -3.34
C GLU A 104 -14.55 21.46 -2.64
N TYR A 105 -14.34 20.38 -3.38
CA TYR A 105 -13.82 19.12 -2.84
C TYR A 105 -12.54 19.36 -2.03
N PHE A 106 -11.56 20.04 -2.62
CA PHE A 106 -10.28 20.26 -1.95
C PHE A 106 -10.39 21.24 -0.79
N LYS A 107 -11.26 22.25 -0.89
CA LYS A 107 -11.56 23.14 0.25
C LYS A 107 -12.05 22.33 1.45
N LEU A 108 -13.05 21.48 1.25
CA LEU A 108 -13.59 20.61 2.29
C LEU A 108 -12.54 19.63 2.83
N ALA A 109 -11.76 19.00 1.93
CA ALA A 109 -10.70 18.07 2.34
C ALA A 109 -9.63 18.76 3.20
N THR A 110 -9.22 19.98 2.83
CA THR A 110 -8.26 20.78 3.61
C THR A 110 -8.84 21.19 4.96
N GLU A 111 -10.10 21.65 5.01
CA GLU A 111 -10.78 21.99 6.26
C GLU A 111 -10.84 20.79 7.22
N MET A 112 -11.21 19.61 6.71
CA MET A 112 -11.22 18.37 7.49
C MET A 112 -9.82 17.96 7.97
N ASN A 113 -8.78 18.20 7.17
CA ASN A 113 -7.40 17.84 7.51
C ASN A 113 -6.72 18.84 8.44
N ASN A 114 -7.25 20.06 8.58
CA ASN A 114 -6.68 21.12 9.42
C ASN A 114 -6.85 20.89 10.93
N VAL A 115 -7.40 19.74 11.32
CA VAL A 115 -7.40 19.28 12.70
C VAL A 115 -5.97 18.98 13.12
N GLN A 116 -5.53 19.61 14.22
CA GLN A 116 -4.22 19.37 14.80
C GLN A 116 -4.09 17.92 15.28
N ASN A 117 -2.93 17.33 15.00
CA ASN A 117 -2.58 16.03 15.54
C ASN A 117 -2.47 16.13 17.06
N THR A 118 -3.08 15.18 17.76
CA THR A 118 -2.80 14.94 19.18
C THR A 118 -1.59 14.02 19.30
N ASN A 119 -0.99 13.94 20.48
CA ASN A 119 0.10 13.01 20.75
C ASN A 119 -0.35 11.80 21.60
N ALA A 120 -1.63 11.42 21.50
CA ALA A 120 -2.25 10.41 22.36
C ALA A 120 -1.65 9.00 22.20
N ALA A 121 -1.17 8.64 21.00
CA ALA A 121 -0.55 7.36 20.72
C ALA A 121 0.91 7.26 21.19
N TYR A 122 1.53 8.38 21.59
CA TYR A 122 2.95 8.41 21.92
C TYR A 122 3.35 7.43 23.01
N PRO A 123 2.65 7.33 24.17
CA PRO A 123 3.04 6.38 25.22
C PRO A 123 3.02 4.92 24.75
N LEU A 124 1.99 4.55 23.96
CA LEU A 124 1.86 3.22 23.39
C LEU A 124 3.01 2.92 22.41
N LEU A 125 3.24 3.82 21.46
CA LEU A 125 4.32 3.65 20.48
C LEU A 125 5.70 3.68 21.14
N LYS A 126 5.88 4.46 22.19
CA LYS A 126 7.14 4.50 22.95
C LYS A 126 7.41 3.17 23.64
N LYS A 127 6.40 2.58 24.28
CA LYS A 127 6.51 1.23 24.85
C LYS A 127 6.84 0.19 23.78
N MET A 128 6.19 0.25 22.63
CA MET A 128 6.52 -0.64 21.50
C MET A 128 7.97 -0.48 21.03
N GLN A 129 8.46 0.76 20.97
CA GLN A 129 9.86 1.05 20.62
C GLN A 129 10.81 0.39 21.62
N GLU A 130 10.54 0.54 22.91
CA GLU A 130 11.35 -0.04 24.00
C GLU A 130 11.34 -1.57 23.99
N ASP A 131 10.18 -2.17 23.72
CA ASP A 131 10.04 -3.64 23.63
C ASP A 131 10.86 -4.23 22.46
N ILE A 132 11.00 -3.48 21.35
CA ILE A 132 11.80 -3.89 20.18
C ILE A 132 13.31 -3.66 20.42
N ASP A 133 13.65 -2.67 21.27
CA ASP A 133 15.02 -2.28 21.53
C ASP A 133 15.76 -3.40 22.30
N GLY A 134 16.72 -4.06 21.63
CA GLY A 134 17.54 -5.11 22.23
C GLY A 134 17.41 -6.51 21.62
N HIS A 135 16.40 -6.79 20.78
CA HIS A 135 16.29 -8.09 20.09
C HIS A 135 16.17 -8.01 18.55
N PHE A 136 16.19 -6.80 17.98
CA PHE A 136 16.51 -6.52 16.57
C PHE A 136 15.72 -7.37 15.54
N CYS A 137 14.39 -7.33 15.61
CA CYS A 137 13.50 -8.06 14.71
C CYS A 137 12.94 -7.17 13.58
N ASP A 138 13.25 -7.45 12.30
CA ASP A 138 12.82 -6.57 11.18
C ASP A 138 11.31 -6.61 10.95
N SER A 139 10.67 -7.76 11.19
CA SER A 139 9.21 -7.87 11.08
C SER A 139 8.51 -6.95 12.09
N GLU A 140 9.02 -6.87 13.31
CA GLU A 140 8.48 -5.97 14.34
C GLU A 140 8.75 -4.50 14.01
N LEU A 141 9.95 -4.17 13.52
CA LEU A 141 10.25 -2.81 13.04
C LEU A 141 9.35 -2.40 11.89
N GLN A 142 8.99 -3.35 11.01
CA GLN A 142 8.09 -3.10 9.90
C GLN A 142 6.66 -2.83 10.38
N LEU A 143 6.15 -3.64 11.30
CA LEU A 143 4.83 -3.39 11.91
C LEU A 143 4.82 -2.06 12.68
N PHE A 144 5.86 -1.80 13.48
CA PHE A 144 6.02 -0.55 14.22
C PHE A 144 5.99 0.69 13.31
N CYS A 145 6.70 0.64 12.18
CA CYS A 145 6.60 1.69 11.15
C CYS A 145 5.16 1.93 10.72
N GLY A 146 4.43 0.84 10.42
CA GLY A 146 3.05 0.96 9.99
C GLY A 146 2.11 1.48 11.07
N PHE A 147 2.33 1.12 12.34
CA PHE A 147 1.59 1.71 13.47
C PHE A 147 1.84 3.21 13.59
N CYS A 148 3.10 3.65 13.50
CA CYS A 148 3.44 5.08 13.52
C CYS A 148 2.76 5.84 12.38
N GLU A 149 2.73 5.26 11.18
CA GLU A 149 2.09 5.85 10.02
C GLU A 149 0.57 5.93 10.20
N GLN A 150 -0.08 4.87 10.68
CA GLN A 150 -1.51 4.90 10.99
C GLN A 150 -1.84 5.93 12.06
N ALA A 151 -1.03 6.01 13.12
CA ALA A 151 -1.21 6.97 14.21
C ALA A 151 -1.10 8.43 13.72
N LEU A 152 -0.14 8.71 12.83
CA LEU A 152 0.02 10.02 12.21
C LEU A 152 -1.19 10.37 11.34
N LEU A 153 -1.62 9.44 10.48
CA LEU A 153 -2.73 9.65 9.56
C LEU A 153 -4.07 9.81 10.29
N GLY A 154 -4.26 9.10 11.40
CA GLY A 154 -5.44 9.25 12.24
C GLY A 154 -5.33 10.36 13.29
N LYS A 155 -4.36 11.28 13.16
CA LYS A 155 -4.23 12.50 13.99
C LYS A 155 -4.04 12.24 15.49
N ILE A 156 -3.47 11.08 15.86
CA ILE A 156 -3.15 10.72 17.25
C ILE A 156 -1.65 10.60 17.53
N LEU A 157 -0.81 10.95 16.56
CA LEU A 157 0.62 11.13 16.71
C LEU A 157 1.04 12.43 16.04
N GLU A 158 1.85 13.24 16.71
CA GLU A 158 2.43 14.46 16.13
C GLU A 158 3.50 14.15 15.08
N HIS A 159 3.65 15.07 14.12
CA HIS A 159 4.61 14.89 13.03
C HIS A 159 6.06 14.81 13.53
N GLU A 160 6.42 15.59 14.55
CA GLU A 160 7.75 15.56 15.16
C GLU A 160 8.06 14.17 15.73
N GLN A 161 7.13 13.59 16.50
CA GLN A 161 7.32 12.27 17.10
C GLN A 161 7.39 11.16 16.04
N TYR A 162 6.56 11.25 14.99
CA TYR A 162 6.68 10.37 13.83
C TYR A 162 8.08 10.42 13.20
N LEU A 163 8.65 11.62 13.00
CA LEU A 163 10.00 11.77 12.45
C LEU A 163 11.06 11.19 13.40
N ASN A 164 10.92 11.38 14.71
CA ASN A 164 11.81 10.80 15.71
C ASN A 164 11.80 9.27 15.66
N PHE A 165 10.63 8.64 15.64
CA PHE A 165 10.50 7.20 15.49
C PHE A 165 11.07 6.69 14.16
N LYS A 166 10.80 7.39 13.06
CA LYS A 166 11.35 7.06 11.74
C LYS A 166 12.87 7.11 11.71
N GLN A 167 13.47 8.11 12.37
CA GLN A 167 14.92 8.20 12.51
C GLN A 167 15.47 7.05 13.35
N TRP A 168 14.81 6.70 14.45
CA TRP A 168 15.20 5.54 15.26
C TRP A 168 15.17 4.25 14.44
N VAL A 169 14.05 3.93 13.76
CA VAL A 169 13.97 2.72 12.92
C VAL A 169 15.09 2.68 11.87
N LYS A 170 15.40 3.82 11.25
CA LYS A 170 16.50 3.91 10.27
C LYS A 170 17.85 3.56 10.90
N ARG A 171 18.12 4.02 12.13
CA ARG A 171 19.35 3.70 12.87
C ARG A 171 19.38 2.22 13.26
N THR A 172 18.29 1.70 13.82
CA THR A 172 18.17 0.29 14.21
C THR A 172 18.37 -0.64 13.02
N ARG A 173 17.71 -0.39 11.89
CA ARG A 173 17.93 -1.17 10.66
C ARG A 173 19.37 -1.14 10.18
N LYS A 174 20.07 -0.02 10.33
CA LYS A 174 21.49 0.08 9.96
C LYS A 174 22.37 -0.80 10.86
N GLN A 175 22.05 -0.87 12.15
CA GLN A 175 22.75 -1.76 13.10
C GLN A 175 22.48 -3.24 12.80
N MET A 176 21.29 -3.56 12.26
CA MET A 176 20.91 -4.92 11.86
C MET A 176 21.53 -5.40 10.56
N MET A 177 22.17 -4.52 9.77
CA MET A 177 22.79 -4.93 8.51
C MET A 177 24.09 -5.69 8.80
N GLU A 178 23.96 -6.95 9.22
CA GLU A 178 25.01 -7.95 9.23
C GLU A 178 24.68 -9.05 8.20
N ASP A 179 25.68 -9.35 7.37
CA ASP A 179 25.79 -10.39 6.36
C ASP A 179 24.83 -10.43 5.16
N MET A 180 25.46 -10.32 3.98
CA MET A 180 24.90 -10.56 2.66
C MET A 180 24.46 -12.03 2.55
N LEU A 181 23.17 -12.29 2.78
CA LEU A 181 22.58 -13.59 2.48
C LEU A 181 22.76 -13.88 0.99
N ALA A 182 23.35 -15.04 0.66
CA ALA A 182 23.41 -15.54 -0.70
C ALA A 182 22.00 -15.54 -1.29
N THR A 183 21.76 -14.66 -2.26
CA THR A 183 20.48 -14.55 -2.95
C THR A 183 20.39 -15.67 -3.98
N ASP A 184 19.43 -16.59 -3.83
CA ASP A 184 19.07 -17.50 -4.91
C ASP A 184 18.55 -16.73 -6.14
N ASN A 185 18.39 -17.42 -7.26
CA ASN A 185 18.07 -16.85 -8.57
C ASN A 185 16.58 -16.48 -8.75
N LEU A 186 15.66 -17.08 -7.98
CA LEU A 186 14.23 -16.69 -8.00
C LEU A 186 13.83 -15.99 -6.71
N LYS A 187 12.95 -14.99 -6.84
CA LYS A 187 12.36 -14.28 -5.71
C LYS A 187 10.86 -14.11 -5.85
N ARG A 188 10.16 -14.12 -4.72
CA ARG A 188 8.74 -13.77 -4.62
C ARG A 188 8.52 -12.91 -3.38
N THR A 189 7.79 -11.83 -3.56
CA THR A 189 7.35 -10.97 -2.46
C THR A 189 5.91 -11.28 -2.14
N PHE A 190 5.60 -11.46 -0.85
CA PHE A 190 4.23 -11.55 -0.35
C PHE A 190 3.96 -10.39 0.58
N SER A 191 2.74 -9.88 0.56
CA SER A 191 2.25 -8.85 1.48
C SER A 191 0.92 -9.28 2.08
N GLY A 192 0.64 -8.89 3.32
CA GLY A 192 -0.60 -9.23 3.99
C GLY A 192 -0.86 -8.41 5.24
N PHE A 193 -2.08 -8.48 5.72
CA PHE A 193 -2.54 -7.82 6.94
C PHE A 193 -3.66 -8.65 7.59
N ALA A 194 -3.94 -8.36 8.85
CA ALA A 194 -5.14 -8.84 9.53
C ALA A 194 -6.18 -7.73 9.66
N TYR A 195 -7.44 -8.12 9.78
CA TYR A 195 -8.54 -7.21 9.97
C TYR A 195 -9.65 -7.83 10.81
N PHE A 196 -10.37 -6.98 11.51
CA PHE A 196 -11.57 -7.35 12.25
C PHE A 196 -12.81 -7.06 11.42
N ARG A 197 -13.57 -8.11 11.08
CA ARG A 197 -14.88 -7.94 10.43
C ARG A 197 -15.91 -7.40 11.44
N ASN A 198 -15.87 -7.97 12.64
CA ASN A 198 -16.61 -7.59 13.85
C ASN A 198 -15.62 -7.56 15.02
N LYS A 199 -16.04 -7.14 16.23
CA LYS A 199 -15.13 -7.02 17.40
C LYS A 199 -14.26 -8.26 17.67
N ASP A 200 -14.79 -9.45 17.41
CA ASP A 200 -14.13 -10.71 17.80
C ASP A 200 -13.70 -11.59 16.61
N GLU A 201 -13.98 -11.18 15.37
CA GLU A 201 -13.68 -11.99 14.19
C GLU A 201 -12.43 -11.47 13.46
N LEU A 202 -11.26 -11.97 13.90
CA LEU A 202 -9.98 -11.71 13.27
C LEU A 202 -9.81 -12.56 11.99
N ARG A 203 -9.54 -11.89 10.87
CA ARG A 203 -9.27 -12.53 9.57
C ARG A 203 -7.99 -11.99 8.97
N TYR A 204 -7.41 -12.75 8.05
CA TYR A 204 -6.17 -12.41 7.35
C TYR A 204 -6.42 -12.29 5.86
N TYR A 205 -5.75 -11.34 5.22
CA TYR A 205 -5.69 -11.21 3.77
C TYR A 205 -4.23 -11.07 3.35
N PHE A 206 -3.83 -11.82 2.32
CA PHE A 206 -2.50 -11.70 1.75
C PHE A 206 -2.47 -12.08 0.27
N ASP A 207 -1.56 -11.46 -0.46
CA ASP A 207 -1.30 -11.73 -1.86
C ASP A 207 0.19 -11.51 -2.19
N ALA A 208 0.63 -12.06 -3.32
CA ALA A 208 1.91 -11.73 -3.91
C ALA A 208 1.89 -10.41 -4.69
N GLU A 209 0.71 -9.99 -5.16
CA GLU A 209 0.51 -8.69 -5.80
C GLU A 209 0.31 -7.61 -4.72
N GLN A 210 1.36 -6.82 -4.46
CA GLN A 210 1.41 -5.90 -3.32
C GLN A 210 0.36 -4.78 -3.40
N GLU A 211 0.09 -4.29 -4.60
CA GLU A 211 -0.93 -3.28 -4.89
C GLU A 211 -2.35 -3.75 -4.54
N SER A 212 -2.67 -5.02 -4.78
CA SER A 212 -3.96 -5.61 -4.43
C SER A 212 -4.16 -5.66 -2.91
N VAL A 213 -3.08 -5.88 -2.15
CA VAL A 213 -3.08 -5.80 -0.69
C VAL A 213 -3.31 -4.37 -0.19
N PHE A 214 -2.68 -3.37 -0.81
CA PHE A 214 -2.91 -1.96 -0.48
C PHE A 214 -4.35 -1.51 -0.75
N GLU A 215 -4.90 -1.88 -1.90
CA GLU A 215 -6.30 -1.61 -2.24
C GLU A 215 -7.27 -2.25 -1.26
N LYS A 216 -7.04 -3.52 -0.92
CA LYS A 216 -7.92 -4.25 0.00
C LYS A 216 -7.88 -3.65 1.40
N ALA A 217 -6.69 -3.30 1.89
CA ALA A 217 -6.53 -2.66 3.18
C ALA A 217 -7.27 -1.31 3.23
N GLN A 218 -7.07 -0.45 2.22
CA GLN A 218 -7.76 0.84 2.15
C GLN A 218 -9.27 0.68 2.04
N ALA A 219 -9.75 -0.26 1.23
CA ALA A 219 -11.19 -0.53 1.09
C ALA A 219 -11.82 -0.97 2.41
N TYR A 220 -11.14 -1.84 3.16
CA TYR A 220 -11.59 -2.28 4.49
C TYR A 220 -11.57 -1.16 5.53
N GLN A 221 -10.55 -0.31 5.51
CA GLN A 221 -10.53 0.89 6.37
C GLN A 221 -11.70 1.84 6.05
N LYS A 222 -12.01 2.05 4.76
CA LYS A 222 -13.17 2.86 4.34
C LYS A 222 -14.52 2.27 4.77
N GLN A 223 -14.60 0.93 4.86
CA GLN A 223 -15.77 0.23 5.39
C GLN A 223 -15.86 0.27 6.93
N GLY A 224 -14.85 0.84 7.61
CA GLY A 224 -14.81 0.97 9.06
C GLY A 224 -14.20 -0.24 9.78
N PHE A 225 -13.57 -1.18 9.06
CA PHE A 225 -12.85 -2.28 9.68
C PHE A 225 -11.53 -1.81 10.32
N ILE A 226 -11.17 -2.43 11.44
CA ILE A 226 -9.86 -2.29 12.07
C ILE A 226 -8.89 -3.15 11.26
N VAL A 227 -7.85 -2.53 10.68
CA VAL A 227 -6.90 -3.18 9.76
C VAL A 227 -5.47 -2.96 10.25
N THR A 228 -4.72 -4.04 10.51
CA THR A 228 -3.33 -3.98 10.97
C THR A 228 -2.40 -3.31 9.96
N PRO A 229 -1.18 -2.91 10.37
CA PRO A 229 -0.12 -2.64 9.41
C PRO A 229 0.06 -3.80 8.42
N ILE A 230 0.49 -3.46 7.22
CA ILE A 230 0.78 -4.44 6.17
C ILE A 230 2.19 -4.97 6.39
N TYR A 231 2.28 -6.28 6.54
CA TYR A 231 3.53 -7.01 6.58
C TYR A 231 3.91 -7.49 5.17
N THR A 232 5.16 -7.33 4.79
CA THR A 232 5.73 -7.68 3.49
C THR A 232 7.05 -8.42 3.70
N LYS A 233 7.22 -9.54 3.01
CA LYS A 233 8.47 -10.32 3.02
C LYS A 233 8.85 -10.83 1.64
N VAL A 234 10.15 -10.83 1.36
CA VAL A 234 10.75 -11.42 0.16
C VAL A 234 11.27 -12.80 0.51
N TYR A 235 10.90 -13.80 -0.29
CA TYR A 235 11.43 -15.16 -0.23
C TYR A 235 12.26 -15.41 -1.48
N TRP A 236 13.44 -15.99 -1.25
CA TRP A 236 14.33 -16.48 -2.29
C TRP A 236 14.21 -18.01 -2.34
N PHE A 237 14.22 -18.58 -3.55
CA PHE A 237 14.04 -20.02 -3.76
C PHE A 237 14.64 -20.46 -5.10
N LYS A 238 14.78 -21.77 -5.26
CA LYS A 238 15.45 -22.36 -6.43
C LYS A 238 14.45 -22.84 -7.49
N ASN A 239 13.34 -23.43 -7.07
CA ASN A 239 12.38 -24.05 -7.99
C ASN A 239 10.97 -23.45 -7.86
N ILE A 240 10.30 -23.28 -9.00
CA ILE A 240 8.92 -22.77 -9.07
C ILE A 240 7.92 -23.66 -8.29
N SER A 241 8.19 -24.96 -8.18
CA SER A 241 7.38 -25.90 -7.37
C SER A 241 7.27 -25.51 -5.89
N GLU A 242 8.25 -24.76 -5.37
CA GLU A 242 8.30 -24.32 -3.98
C GLU A 242 7.31 -23.18 -3.67
N ILE A 243 6.75 -22.51 -4.69
CA ILE A 243 5.85 -21.35 -4.51
C ILE A 243 4.64 -21.69 -3.62
N SER A 244 4.06 -22.87 -3.78
CA SER A 244 2.90 -23.29 -2.98
C SER A 244 3.26 -23.45 -1.50
N THR A 245 4.45 -24.00 -1.21
CA THR A 245 5.00 -24.14 0.13
C THR A 245 5.35 -22.79 0.73
N ILE A 246 5.99 -21.91 -0.04
CA ILE A 246 6.34 -20.54 0.39
C ILE A 246 5.08 -19.74 0.71
N ARG A 247 4.02 -19.88 -0.09
CA ARG A 247 2.73 -19.23 0.19
C ARG A 247 2.14 -19.66 1.53
N LYS A 248 2.17 -20.97 1.84
CA LYS A 248 1.74 -21.49 3.16
C LYS A 248 2.64 -20.98 4.28
N LYS A 249 3.96 -20.96 4.06
CA LYS A 249 4.94 -20.41 5.00
C LYS A 249 4.64 -18.94 5.32
N PHE A 250 4.36 -18.11 4.32
CA PHE A 250 3.98 -16.72 4.55
C PHE A 250 2.67 -16.59 5.32
N ALA A 251 1.67 -17.43 5.04
CA ALA A 251 0.39 -17.41 5.75
C ALA A 251 0.55 -17.69 7.26
N GLU A 252 1.39 -18.67 7.62
CA GLU A 252 1.67 -18.97 9.02
C GLU A 252 2.56 -17.89 9.65
N GLU A 253 3.59 -17.42 8.93
CA GLU A 253 4.44 -16.34 9.41
C GLU A 253 3.67 -15.04 9.66
N LEU A 254 2.68 -14.72 8.81
CA LEU A 254 1.82 -13.56 8.99
C LEU A 254 1.04 -13.63 10.31
N LYS A 255 0.54 -14.82 10.71
CA LYS A 255 -0.13 -15.02 12.00
C LYS A 255 0.84 -14.92 13.17
N THR A 256 2.06 -15.43 13.01
CA THR A 256 3.10 -15.34 14.05
C THR A 256 3.54 -13.90 14.28
N VAL A 257 3.77 -13.15 13.19
CA VAL A 257 4.20 -11.75 13.25
C VAL A 257 3.08 -10.84 13.76
N LEU A 258 1.84 -11.08 13.33
CA LEU A 258 0.65 -10.46 13.90
C LEU A 258 0.17 -11.23 15.13
N SER A 259 1.08 -11.40 16.09
CA SER A 259 0.82 -12.07 17.37
C SER A 259 -0.31 -11.38 18.15
N GLU A 260 -0.84 -12.07 19.16
CA GLU A 260 -1.88 -11.54 20.05
C GLU A 260 -1.50 -10.17 20.62
N VAL A 261 -0.24 -10.00 21.07
CA VAL A 261 0.30 -8.73 21.56
C VAL A 261 0.22 -7.61 20.51
N MET A 262 0.55 -7.91 19.25
CA MET A 262 0.47 -6.92 18.17
C MET A 262 -0.99 -6.57 17.82
N ILE A 263 -1.89 -7.54 17.92
CA ILE A 263 -3.32 -7.34 17.72
C ILE A 263 -3.91 -6.48 18.84
N GLU A 264 -3.55 -6.73 20.10
CA GLU A 264 -3.97 -5.92 21.26
C GLU A 264 -3.49 -4.47 21.12
N ARG A 265 -2.19 -4.26 20.82
CA ARG A 265 -1.64 -2.93 20.55
C ARG A 265 -2.39 -2.21 19.43
N MET A 266 -2.85 -2.95 18.42
CA MET A 266 -3.65 -2.38 17.36
C MET A 266 -5.04 -1.94 17.82
N GLN A 267 -5.71 -2.76 18.62
CA GLN A 267 -7.00 -2.41 19.20
C GLN A 267 -6.88 -1.19 20.13
N GLU A 268 -5.82 -1.12 20.94
CA GLU A 268 -5.50 0.05 21.78
C GLU A 268 -5.31 1.30 20.93
N LEU A 269 -4.50 1.22 19.86
CA LEU A 269 -4.30 2.34 18.94
C LEU A 269 -5.62 2.78 18.31
N TYR A 270 -6.47 1.83 17.91
CA TYR A 270 -7.78 2.16 17.34
C TYR A 270 -8.76 2.77 18.32
N ALA A 271 -8.69 2.42 19.60
CA ALA A 271 -9.48 3.03 20.66
C ALA A 271 -9.15 4.52 20.84
N LEU A 272 -7.94 4.96 20.46
CA LEU A 272 -7.53 6.36 20.50
C LEU A 272 -8.11 7.20 19.33
N TYR A 273 -8.41 6.61 18.18
CA TYR A 273 -8.91 7.34 17.00
C TYR A 273 -10.29 7.96 17.18
N ASN A 274 -11.10 7.57 18.18
CA ASN A 274 -12.53 7.88 18.15
C ASN A 274 -13.19 8.13 19.52
N PRO A 275 -13.31 9.40 19.94
CA PRO A 275 -14.16 9.80 21.08
C PRO A 275 -15.66 9.51 20.84
N ALA A 276 -16.16 9.56 19.60
CA ALA A 276 -17.57 9.30 19.28
C ALA A 276 -17.96 7.81 19.31
N LEU A 277 -16.99 6.88 19.25
CA LEU A 277 -17.20 5.46 19.56
C LEU A 277 -17.33 5.19 21.07
N ARG A 278 -16.85 6.08 21.96
CA ARG A 278 -17.14 6.00 23.41
C ARG A 278 -18.62 6.28 23.71
N GLU A 279 -19.23 7.25 23.04
CA GLU A 279 -20.64 7.64 23.24
C GLU A 279 -21.63 6.56 22.72
N LYS A 280 -21.37 5.97 21.55
CA LYS A 280 -22.20 4.86 21.02
C LYS A 280 -22.09 3.56 21.83
N ALA A 281 -20.99 3.36 22.57
CA ALA A 281 -20.81 2.20 23.46
C ALA A 281 -21.49 2.41 24.83
N LYS A 282 -21.46 3.62 25.39
CA LYS A 282 -22.19 3.95 26.63
C LYS A 282 -23.71 3.93 26.46
N ALA A 283 -24.23 4.41 25.33
CA ALA A 283 -25.67 4.41 25.04
C ALA A 283 -26.28 3.01 24.80
N ARG A 284 -25.44 1.98 24.56
CA ARG A 284 -25.87 0.58 24.37
C ARG A 284 -25.71 -0.30 25.62
N GLY A 285 -25.01 0.18 26.65
CA GLY A 285 -24.88 -0.50 27.95
C GLY A 285 -25.88 -0.02 29.01
N ALA A 286 -26.81 0.86 28.64
CA ALA A 286 -27.84 1.42 29.52
C ALA A 286 -29.27 1.08 29.03
N ARG A 287 -29.44 -0.05 28.34
CA ARG A 287 -30.74 -0.66 28.02
C ARG A 287 -30.75 -2.12 28.42
#